data_AF-A0A6J8EFS7-F1
#
_entry.id   AF-A0A6J8EFS7-F1
#
_cell.length_a   1.000
_cell.length_b   1.000
_cell.length_c   1.000
_cell.angle_alpha   90.00
_cell.angle_beta   90.00
_cell.angle_gamma   90.00
#
_symmetry.space_group_name_H-M   'P 1'
#
loop_
_entity.id
_entity.type
_entity.pdbx_description
1 polymer ?
#
loop_
_entity_poly.entity_id
_entity_poly.type
_entity_poly.pdbx_seq_one_letter_code
_entity_poly.pdbx_strand_id
1 'polypeptide(L)'
;MAALILSEVYSEINGKDLLFITTLDSQKAFDVINHQILLDKLYYLGVDIEYWDVIEDMYNGVTSTVKWQGDTSLSFSIDQGVRQGGILSSHLYKQYINELLSELEAHNMGISIGNTYAGCPSCADDIVLLSNDQNEMQEMLNTVYDYSSDHRFLIHPVKSNTIVKSINKRTSERIQQTTTNFTLGDNIMEFKSETTHLGLKRTTSEETKININDRISLARRTLYSLIKTGVHGTNGLNPRTSCKIYQVYVIPRLLYGLEILNLQNKDTVALCSFHLSTL
;
A
#
# COMPACT_ATOMS: atom_id res chain seq x y z
N MET A 1 5.94 -6.15 -6.32
CA MET A 1 6.33 -5.34 -7.50
C MET A 1 6.38 -3.85 -7.14
N ALA A 2 5.29 -3.22 -6.70
CA ALA A 2 5.29 -1.82 -6.25
C ALA A 2 6.39 -1.48 -5.21
N ALA A 3 6.49 -2.25 -4.11
CA ALA A 3 7.55 -2.05 -3.11
C ALA A 3 8.98 -2.22 -3.66
N LEU A 4 9.17 -3.05 -4.70
CA LEU A 4 10.46 -3.24 -5.36
C LEU A 4 10.80 -2.04 -6.25
N ILE A 5 9.83 -1.53 -7.02
CA ILE A 5 10.00 -0.32 -7.84
C ILE A 5 10.48 0.84 -6.97
N LEU A 6 9.85 1.05 -5.81
CA LEU A 6 10.28 2.10 -4.88
C LEU A 6 11.73 1.92 -4.40
N SER A 7 12.16 0.68 -4.13
CA SER A 7 13.55 0.40 -3.75
C SER A 7 14.55 0.54 -4.90
N GLU A 8 14.12 0.25 -6.13
CA GLU A 8 14.92 0.44 -7.33
C GLU A 8 15.09 1.93 -7.65
N VAL A 9 14.01 2.71 -7.56
CA VAL A 9 14.04 4.17 -7.65
C VAL A 9 15.03 4.74 -6.63
N TYR A 10 15.05 4.23 -5.40
CA TYR A 10 16.06 4.66 -4.42
C TYR A 10 17.50 4.38 -4.82
N SER A 11 17.74 3.29 -5.53
CA SER A 11 19.09 2.88 -5.93
C SER A 11 19.59 3.68 -7.14
N GLU A 12 18.68 4.01 -8.07
CA GLU A 12 18.95 4.79 -9.29
C GLU A 12 19.13 6.29 -9.07
N ILE A 13 18.54 6.85 -8.00
CA ILE A 13 18.73 8.26 -7.62
C ILE A 13 20.18 8.46 -7.17
N ASN A 14 21.02 8.73 -8.16
CA ASN A 14 22.46 8.88 -8.06
C ASN A 14 22.82 10.09 -7.20
N GLY A 15 23.30 9.85 -5.97
CA GLY A 15 24.28 10.73 -5.31
C GLY A 15 23.78 12.09 -4.78
N LYS A 16 22.84 12.76 -5.45
CA LYS A 16 22.58 14.20 -5.32
C LYS A 16 21.12 14.61 -5.49
N ASP A 17 20.25 13.72 -5.94
CA ASP A 17 18.90 14.09 -6.32
C ASP A 17 17.89 13.95 -5.18
N LEU A 18 16.97 14.89 -5.17
CA LEU A 18 15.85 14.97 -4.25
C LEU A 18 14.77 13.99 -4.68
N LEU A 19 14.11 13.34 -3.74
CA LEU A 19 12.94 12.50 -4.01
C LEU A 19 11.81 12.87 -3.07
N PHE A 20 10.70 13.30 -3.65
CA PHE A 20 9.41 13.39 -2.99
C PHE A 20 8.67 12.07 -3.14
N ILE A 21 8.12 11.59 -2.02
CA ILE A 21 7.37 10.34 -1.96
C ILE A 21 6.09 10.63 -1.24
N THR A 22 5.00 10.60 -1.96
CA THR A 22 3.69 10.90 -1.40
C THR A 22 2.86 9.63 -1.37
N THR A 23 2.50 9.19 -0.16
CA THR A 23 1.58 8.09 0.04
C THR A 23 0.17 8.64 0.21
N LEU A 24 -0.76 8.07 -0.56
CA LEU A 24 -2.15 8.49 -0.60
C LEU A 24 -3.02 7.36 -0.05
N ASP A 25 -3.86 7.69 0.94
CA ASP A 25 -4.78 6.75 1.59
C ASP A 25 -6.17 6.91 0.98
N SER A 26 -6.66 5.90 0.28
CA SER A 26 -8.03 5.91 -0.26
C SER A 26 -9.06 5.73 0.86
N GLN A 27 -10.09 6.58 0.89
CA GLN A 27 -11.20 6.47 1.83
C GLN A 27 -12.11 5.31 1.44
N LYS A 28 -12.03 4.20 2.19
CA LYS A 28 -12.92 3.03 2.01
C LYS A 28 -12.97 2.58 0.54
N ALA A 29 -11.79 2.37 -0.04
CA ALA A 29 -11.55 2.05 -1.45
C ALA A 29 -12.59 1.12 -2.12
N PHE A 30 -13.00 0.03 -1.47
CA PHE A 30 -13.99 -0.90 -2.01
C PHE A 30 -15.44 -0.41 -1.87
N ASP A 31 -15.76 0.39 -0.85
CA ASP A 31 -17.14 0.77 -0.50
C ASP A 31 -17.63 2.01 -1.26
N VAL A 32 -16.71 2.81 -1.83
CA VAL A 32 -17.03 4.09 -2.49
C VAL A 32 -17.15 4.02 -4.01
N ILE A 33 -16.86 2.86 -4.61
CA ILE A 33 -16.93 2.70 -6.07
C ILE A 33 -18.34 2.96 -6.57
N ASN A 34 -18.49 3.89 -7.51
CA ASN A 34 -19.77 4.12 -8.15
C ASN A 34 -20.03 3.04 -9.21
N HIS A 35 -21.19 2.37 -9.13
CA HIS A 35 -21.53 1.27 -10.05
C HIS A 35 -21.63 1.72 -11.50
N GLN A 36 -22.26 2.86 -11.77
CA GLN A 36 -22.41 3.35 -13.14
C GLN A 36 -21.05 3.67 -13.77
N ILE A 37 -20.20 4.40 -13.06
CA ILE A 37 -18.84 4.73 -13.52
C ILE A 37 -18.02 3.46 -13.76
N LEU A 38 -18.13 2.46 -12.88
CA LEU A 38 -17.47 1.18 -13.06
C LEU A 38 -17.95 0.47 -14.33
N LEU A 39 -19.26 0.40 -14.54
CA LEU A 39 -19.86 -0.25 -15.71
C LEU A 39 -19.48 0.47 -17.00
N ASP A 40 -19.50 1.81 -17.01
CA ASP A 40 -19.06 2.61 -18.16
C ASP A 40 -17.59 2.33 -18.50
N LYS A 41 -16.71 2.29 -17.49
CA LYS A 41 -15.29 1.94 -17.69
C LYS A 41 -15.13 0.54 -18.29
N LEU A 42 -15.85 -0.46 -17.78
CA LEU A 42 -15.79 -1.82 -18.33
C LEU A 42 -16.28 -1.89 -19.78
N TYR A 43 -17.31 -1.11 -20.12
CA TYR A 43 -17.80 -1.00 -21.48
C TYR A 43 -16.73 -0.40 -22.42
N TYR A 44 -16.11 0.71 -22.03
CA TYR A 44 -15.05 1.35 -22.83
C TYR A 44 -13.75 0.53 -22.91
N LEU A 45 -13.48 -0.31 -21.92
CA LEU A 45 -12.39 -1.29 -21.96
C LEU A 45 -12.65 -2.43 -22.96
N GLY A 46 -13.87 -2.55 -23.50
CA GLY A 46 -14.23 -3.57 -24.48
C GLY A 46 -14.53 -4.93 -23.86
N VAL A 47 -15.04 -4.97 -22.62
CA VAL A 47 -15.57 -6.21 -22.03
C VAL A 47 -16.75 -6.69 -22.88
N ASP A 48 -16.76 -7.98 -23.25
CA ASP A 48 -17.86 -8.55 -24.04
C ASP A 48 -19.20 -8.32 -23.33
N ILE A 49 -20.23 -7.98 -24.11
CA ILE A 49 -21.54 -7.58 -23.59
C ILE A 49 -22.15 -8.65 -22.66
N GLU A 50 -21.92 -9.92 -22.94
CA GLU A 50 -22.39 -11.05 -22.13
C GLU A 50 -21.80 -11.04 -20.71
N TYR A 51 -20.53 -10.67 -20.56
CA TYR A 51 -19.90 -10.53 -19.24
C TYR A 51 -20.28 -9.21 -18.58
N TRP A 52 -20.42 -8.15 -19.37
CA TRP A 52 -20.86 -6.85 -18.89
C TRP A 52 -22.26 -6.94 -18.26
N ASP A 53 -23.22 -7.59 -18.93
CA ASP A 53 -24.59 -7.80 -18.47
C ASP A 53 -24.62 -8.56 -17.13
N VAL A 54 -23.77 -9.59 -16.98
CA VAL A 54 -23.65 -10.34 -15.73
C VAL A 54 -23.13 -9.44 -14.60
N ILE A 55 -22.15 -8.58 -14.89
CA ILE A 55 -21.61 -7.64 -13.89
C ILE A 55 -22.66 -6.58 -13.53
N GLU A 56 -23.41 -6.06 -14.50
CA GLU A 56 -24.51 -5.13 -14.25
C GLU A 56 -25.57 -5.77 -13.33
N ASP A 57 -26.03 -6.98 -13.65
CA ASP A 57 -27.03 -7.70 -12.86
C ASP A 57 -26.54 -7.99 -11.42
N MET A 58 -25.25 -8.19 -11.22
CA MET A 58 -24.66 -8.38 -9.87
C MET A 58 -24.80 -7.15 -8.95
N TYR A 59 -24.92 -5.95 -9.52
CA TYR A 59 -25.00 -4.68 -8.79
C TYR A 59 -26.37 -3.99 -8.90
N ASN A 60 -27.17 -4.33 -9.91
CA ASN A 60 -28.49 -3.75 -10.11
C ASN A 60 -29.49 -4.18 -9.01
N GLY A 61 -30.18 -3.20 -8.41
CA GLY A 61 -31.22 -3.46 -7.42
C GLY A 61 -30.77 -4.21 -6.16
N VAL A 62 -29.46 -4.24 -5.88
CA VAL A 62 -28.92 -4.97 -4.73
C VAL A 62 -29.37 -4.31 -3.43
N THR A 63 -29.82 -5.14 -2.49
CA THR A 63 -30.16 -4.70 -1.14
C THR A 63 -29.40 -5.53 -0.11
N SER A 64 -29.22 -4.98 1.09
CA SER A 64 -28.52 -5.62 2.19
C SER A 64 -29.28 -5.46 3.51
N THR A 65 -29.00 -6.35 4.45
CA THR A 65 -29.56 -6.36 5.81
C THR A 65 -28.44 -6.68 6.80
N VAL A 66 -28.44 -6.04 7.96
CA VAL A 66 -27.50 -6.33 9.04
C VAL A 66 -28.13 -7.32 10.02
N LYS A 67 -27.46 -8.45 10.25
CA LYS A 67 -27.85 -9.42 11.29
C LYS A 67 -26.97 -9.27 12.52
N TRP A 68 -27.56 -9.00 13.67
CA TRP A 68 -26.87 -8.84 14.94
C TRP A 68 -27.62 -9.52 16.08
N GLN A 69 -26.93 -10.41 16.82
CA GLN A 69 -27.50 -11.11 17.99
C GLN A 69 -28.85 -11.81 17.77
N GLY A 70 -29.14 -12.25 16.53
CA GLY A 70 -30.39 -12.92 16.18
C GLY A 70 -31.43 -12.00 15.54
N ASP A 71 -31.29 -10.69 15.71
CA ASP A 71 -32.12 -9.68 15.06
C ASP A 71 -31.59 -9.33 13.67
N THR A 72 -32.48 -8.92 12.78
CA THR A 72 -32.15 -8.51 11.40
C THR A 72 -32.73 -7.13 11.15
N SER A 73 -31.92 -6.22 10.59
CA SER A 73 -32.37 -4.88 10.23
C SER A 73 -33.41 -4.92 9.11
N LEU A 74 -34.07 -3.78 8.88
CA LEU A 74 -34.75 -3.55 7.60
C LEU A 74 -33.73 -3.62 6.45
N SER A 75 -34.22 -4.02 5.27
CA SER A 75 -33.42 -4.02 4.05
C SER A 75 -33.16 -2.59 3.58
N PHE A 76 -31.95 -2.34 3.08
CA PHE A 76 -31.54 -1.07 2.50
C PHE A 76 -30.81 -1.31 1.18
N SER A 77 -30.94 -0.38 0.24
CA SER A 77 -30.27 -0.46 -1.06
C SER A 77 -28.77 -0.26 -0.96
N ILE A 78 -28.03 -0.94 -1.83
CA ILE A 78 -26.58 -0.78 -2.00
C ILE A 78 -26.35 -0.07 -3.33
N ASP A 79 -26.14 1.24 -3.25
CA ASP A 79 -26.00 2.10 -4.44
C ASP A 79 -24.54 2.33 -4.86
N GLN A 80 -23.59 1.84 -4.06
CA GLN A 80 -22.15 1.97 -4.32
C GLN A 80 -21.36 0.85 -3.63
N GLY A 81 -20.13 0.68 -4.10
CA GLY A 81 -19.14 -0.24 -3.58
C GLY A 81 -19.16 -1.59 -4.28
N VAL A 82 -18.00 -2.23 -4.31
CA VAL A 82 -17.82 -3.62 -4.73
C VAL A 82 -17.87 -4.53 -3.50
N ARG A 83 -18.38 -5.75 -3.65
CA ARG A 83 -18.64 -6.64 -2.50
C ARG A 83 -17.33 -7.07 -1.83
N GLN A 84 -17.11 -6.74 -0.55
CA GLN A 84 -15.95 -7.24 0.18
C GLN A 84 -15.95 -8.78 0.24
N GLY A 85 -14.82 -9.41 -0.09
CA GLY A 85 -14.69 -10.87 -0.19
C GLY A 85 -15.23 -11.49 -1.49
N GLY A 86 -15.76 -10.67 -2.41
CA GLY A 86 -16.12 -11.12 -3.75
C GLY A 86 -14.88 -11.42 -4.59
N ILE A 87 -14.93 -12.51 -5.37
CA ILE A 87 -13.81 -12.96 -6.21
C ILE A 87 -13.44 -11.88 -7.24
N LEU A 88 -14.44 -11.22 -7.83
CA LEU A 88 -14.24 -10.18 -8.84
C LEU A 88 -13.95 -8.79 -8.26
N SER A 89 -14.28 -8.54 -6.99
CA SER A 89 -14.24 -7.18 -6.41
C SER A 89 -12.87 -6.55 -6.48
N SER A 90 -11.81 -7.33 -6.20
CA SER A 90 -10.43 -6.85 -6.32
C SER A 90 -10.02 -6.53 -7.76
N HIS A 91 -10.58 -7.22 -8.74
CA HIS A 91 -10.31 -6.94 -10.16
C HIS A 91 -11.07 -5.69 -10.61
N LEU A 92 -12.35 -5.60 -10.27
CA LEU A 92 -13.20 -4.44 -10.57
C LEU A 92 -12.62 -3.16 -9.97
N TYR A 93 -12.16 -3.21 -8.72
CA TYR A 93 -11.48 -2.09 -8.08
C TYR A 93 -10.23 -1.66 -8.86
N LYS A 94 -9.40 -2.61 -9.30
CA LYS A 94 -8.20 -2.30 -10.11
C LYS A 94 -8.55 -1.63 -11.42
N GLN A 95 -9.57 -2.11 -12.13
CA GLN A 95 -10.03 -1.45 -13.37
C GLN A 95 -10.52 -0.03 -13.11
N TYR A 96 -11.19 0.18 -11.97
CA TYR A 96 -11.67 1.49 -11.57
C TYR A 96 -10.55 2.52 -11.38
N ILE A 97 -9.41 2.13 -10.81
CA ILE A 97 -8.27 3.04 -10.58
C ILE A 97 -7.25 3.06 -11.73
N ASN A 98 -7.34 2.12 -12.68
CA ASN A 98 -6.34 1.98 -13.73
C ASN A 98 -6.24 3.21 -14.64
N GLU A 99 -7.37 3.88 -14.88
CA GLU A 99 -7.41 5.11 -15.67
C GLU A 99 -6.62 6.24 -15.01
N LEU A 100 -6.75 6.44 -13.69
CA LEU A 100 -5.91 7.38 -12.94
C LEU A 100 -4.41 7.09 -13.11
N LEU A 101 -4.03 5.81 -12.99
CA LEU A 101 -2.62 5.43 -13.16
C LEU A 101 -2.14 5.67 -14.60
N SER A 102 -3.00 5.42 -15.58
CA SER A 102 -2.70 5.65 -17.00
C SER A 102 -2.60 7.14 -17.32
N GLU A 103 -3.43 7.99 -16.70
CA GLU A 103 -3.38 9.44 -16.84
C GLU A 103 -2.10 10.02 -16.25
N LEU A 104 -1.71 9.56 -15.05
CA LEU A 104 -0.43 9.93 -14.42
C LEU A 104 0.77 9.53 -15.31
N GLU A 105 0.75 8.33 -15.90
CA GLU A 105 1.79 7.88 -16.84
C GLU A 105 1.78 8.70 -18.14
N ALA A 106 0.61 9.01 -18.70
CA ALA A 106 0.47 9.75 -19.94
C ALA A 106 0.96 11.20 -19.84
N HIS A 107 0.83 11.82 -18.66
CA HIS A 107 1.41 13.13 -18.39
C HIS A 107 2.94 13.12 -18.33
N ASN A 108 3.57 11.94 -18.27
CA ASN A 108 5.02 11.75 -18.19
C ASN A 108 5.67 12.57 -17.06
N MET A 109 4.95 12.71 -15.94
CA MET A 109 5.38 13.43 -14.74
C MET A 109 5.90 12.46 -13.69
N GLY A 110 6.89 12.86 -12.89
CA GLY A 110 7.46 12.02 -11.85
C GLY A 110 8.71 11.28 -12.31
N ILE A 111 8.87 10.02 -11.89
CA ILE A 111 10.12 9.27 -12.10
C ILE A 111 9.97 8.14 -13.09
N SER A 112 11.01 7.90 -13.87
CA SER A 112 11.18 6.71 -14.71
C SER A 112 12.49 6.01 -14.39
N ILE A 113 12.49 4.67 -14.45
CA ILE A 113 13.71 3.85 -14.38
C ILE A 113 14.03 3.40 -15.80
N GLY A 114 15.09 3.95 -16.38
CA GLY A 114 15.38 3.77 -17.80
C GLY A 114 14.22 4.27 -18.66
N ASN A 115 13.60 3.38 -19.43
CA ASN A 115 12.44 3.69 -20.29
C ASN A 115 11.10 3.28 -19.66
N THR A 116 11.09 2.85 -18.40
CA THR A 116 9.88 2.37 -17.72
C THR A 116 9.40 3.42 -16.74
N TYR A 117 8.15 3.84 -16.87
CA TYR A 117 7.52 4.75 -15.94
C TYR A 117 7.43 4.13 -14.53
N ALA A 118 7.84 4.90 -13.53
CA ALA A 118 7.91 4.49 -12.13
C ALA A 118 7.33 5.55 -11.18
N GLY A 119 6.63 6.55 -11.71
CA GLY A 119 6.11 7.68 -10.95
C GLY A 119 4.97 7.31 -10.01
N CYS A 120 4.21 6.25 -10.28
CA CYS A 120 3.11 5.81 -9.41
C CYS A 120 3.11 4.30 -9.08
N PRO A 121 4.05 3.79 -8.26
CA PRO A 121 4.07 2.37 -7.89
C PRO A 121 2.97 2.03 -6.88
N SER A 122 1.74 1.94 -7.38
CA SER A 122 0.53 1.70 -6.58
C SER A 122 0.21 0.21 -6.45
N CYS A 123 -0.44 -0.16 -5.34
CA CYS A 123 -0.91 -1.52 -5.11
C CYS A 123 -2.25 -1.51 -4.38
N ALA A 124 -3.31 -1.87 -5.10
CA ALA A 124 -4.68 -1.79 -4.59
C ALA A 124 -5.00 -0.36 -4.09
N ASP A 125 -5.34 -0.20 -2.82
CA ASP A 125 -5.68 1.06 -2.16
C ASP A 125 -4.47 1.90 -1.75
N ASP A 126 -3.27 1.30 -1.68
CA ASP A 126 -2.02 2.01 -1.42
C ASP A 126 -1.52 2.68 -2.72
N ILE A 127 -1.86 3.95 -2.92
CA ILE A 127 -1.32 4.76 -4.02
C ILE A 127 -0.07 5.47 -3.53
N VAL A 128 1.00 5.42 -4.33
CA VAL A 128 2.26 6.12 -4.05
C VAL A 128 2.63 6.94 -5.27
N LEU A 129 3.00 8.20 -5.07
CA LEU A 129 3.54 9.09 -6.11
C LEU A 129 5.01 9.37 -5.82
N LEU A 130 5.81 9.42 -6.88
CA LEU A 130 7.25 9.65 -6.86
C LEU A 130 7.63 10.72 -7.89
N SER A 131 8.26 11.78 -7.42
CA SER A 131 8.86 12.80 -8.28
C SER A 131 10.12 13.37 -7.64
N ASN A 132 11.08 13.79 -8.46
CA ASN A 132 12.26 14.55 -8.05
C ASN A 132 12.06 16.06 -8.17
N ASP A 133 10.97 16.51 -8.80
CA ASP A 133 10.58 17.91 -8.93
C ASP A 133 9.35 18.23 -8.07
N GLN A 134 9.37 19.40 -7.45
CA GLN A 134 8.31 19.82 -6.55
C GLN A 134 7.04 20.19 -7.33
N ASN A 135 7.16 20.84 -8.49
CA ASN A 135 5.99 21.25 -9.26
C ASN A 135 5.33 20.03 -9.89
N GLU A 136 6.12 19.09 -10.43
CA GLU A 136 5.58 17.82 -10.94
C GLU A 136 4.83 17.05 -9.85
N MET A 137 5.38 16.96 -8.64
CA MET A 137 4.66 16.30 -7.54
C MET A 137 3.31 16.97 -7.25
N GLN A 138 3.25 18.30 -7.28
CA GLN A 138 1.98 19.02 -7.07
C GLN A 138 1.00 18.79 -8.23
N GLU A 139 1.46 18.77 -9.48
CA GLU A 139 0.60 18.47 -10.64
C GLU A 139 0.09 17.03 -10.63
N MET A 140 0.89 16.06 -10.20
CA MET A 140 0.44 14.69 -9.97
C MET A 140 -0.66 14.64 -8.88
N LEU A 141 -0.52 15.42 -7.81
CA LEU A 141 -1.55 15.53 -6.76
C LEU A 141 -2.83 16.20 -7.25
N ASN A 142 -2.71 17.21 -8.11
CA ASN A 142 -3.86 17.86 -8.76
C ASN A 142 -4.61 16.84 -9.63
N THR A 143 -3.89 16.07 -10.45
CA THR A 143 -4.45 14.99 -11.28
C THR A 143 -5.22 13.98 -10.43
N VAL A 144 -4.63 13.55 -9.30
CA VAL A 144 -5.30 12.64 -8.36
C VAL A 144 -6.56 13.27 -7.77
N TYR A 145 -6.52 14.55 -7.40
CA TYR A 145 -7.65 15.25 -6.79
C TYR A 145 -8.82 15.43 -7.77
N ASP A 146 -8.53 15.82 -9.01
CA ASP A 146 -9.51 15.98 -10.08
C ASP A 146 -10.17 14.63 -10.40
N TYR A 147 -9.35 13.60 -10.61
CA TYR A 147 -9.84 12.23 -10.81
C TYR A 147 -10.71 11.75 -9.63
N SER A 148 -10.24 11.96 -8.40
CA SER A 148 -10.96 11.62 -7.17
C SER A 148 -12.35 12.26 -7.13
N SER A 149 -12.45 13.52 -7.55
CA SER A 149 -13.69 14.29 -7.55
C SER A 149 -14.66 13.80 -8.63
N ASP A 150 -14.16 13.60 -9.85
CA ASP A 150 -14.97 13.17 -11.00
C ASP A 150 -15.46 11.72 -10.84
N HIS A 151 -14.61 10.86 -10.30
CA HIS A 151 -14.88 9.43 -10.17
C HIS A 151 -15.38 9.03 -8.79
N ARG A 152 -15.69 9.99 -7.89
CA ARG A 152 -16.14 9.71 -6.51
C ARG A 152 -15.21 8.77 -5.74
N PHE A 153 -13.92 8.79 -6.09
CA PHE A 153 -12.88 7.98 -5.49
C PHE A 153 -12.11 8.83 -4.48
N LEU A 154 -12.63 8.94 -3.27
CA LEU A 154 -12.12 9.90 -2.30
C LEU A 154 -10.76 9.48 -1.72
N ILE A 155 -9.80 10.39 -1.73
CA ILE A 155 -8.54 10.27 -0.99
C ILE A 155 -8.68 10.94 0.38
N HIS A 156 -8.01 10.42 1.41
CA HIS A 156 -8.00 10.97 2.76
C HIS A 156 -6.79 11.91 2.95
N PRO A 157 -6.96 13.24 2.93
CA PRO A 157 -5.82 14.15 2.93
C PRO A 157 -4.98 14.04 4.21
N VAL A 158 -5.63 13.90 5.38
CA VAL A 158 -4.96 13.82 6.69
C VAL A 158 -4.16 12.53 6.91
N LYS A 159 -4.57 11.42 6.28
CA LYS A 159 -3.83 10.14 6.39
C LYS A 159 -2.72 10.04 5.35
N SER A 160 -2.93 10.72 4.22
CA SER A 160 -1.94 10.89 3.17
C SER A 160 -0.79 11.75 3.68
N ASN A 161 0.44 11.44 3.25
CA ASN A 161 1.62 12.14 3.73
C ASN A 161 2.74 12.12 2.70
N THR A 162 3.64 13.07 2.82
CA THR A 162 4.82 13.17 1.96
C THR A 162 6.08 12.99 2.79
N ILE A 163 6.99 12.14 2.32
CA ILE A 163 8.37 12.07 2.84
C ILE A 163 9.33 12.60 1.78
N VAL A 164 10.40 13.24 2.23
CA VAL A 164 11.44 13.79 1.37
C VAL A 164 12.72 13.03 1.63
N LYS A 165 13.25 12.37 0.60
CA LYS A 165 14.51 11.63 0.69
C LYS A 165 15.58 12.37 -0.11
N SER A 166 16.73 12.55 0.51
CA SER A 166 17.95 13.08 -0.10
C SER A 166 19.13 12.40 0.56
N ILE A 167 20.24 12.24 -0.16
CA ILE A 167 21.45 11.60 0.37
C ILE A 167 22.04 12.37 1.54
N ASN A 168 21.95 13.69 1.52
CA ASN A 168 22.28 14.49 2.67
C ASN A 168 21.04 14.67 3.54
N LYS A 169 21.05 14.09 4.74
CA LYS A 169 19.96 14.20 5.73
C LYS A 169 19.66 15.65 6.11
N ARG A 170 20.68 16.51 6.16
CA ARG A 170 20.47 17.95 6.41
C ARG A 170 19.75 18.63 5.25
N THR A 171 19.94 18.14 4.03
CA THR A 171 19.24 18.63 2.85
C THR A 171 17.78 18.20 2.87
N SER A 172 17.45 16.96 3.25
CA SER A 172 16.04 16.55 3.41
C SER A 172 15.33 17.35 4.50
N GLU A 173 15.96 17.55 5.66
CA GLU A 173 15.40 18.35 6.76
C GLU A 173 15.22 19.82 6.37
N ARG A 174 16.20 20.42 5.68
CA ARG A 174 16.10 21.78 5.18
C ARG A 174 14.99 21.92 4.16
N ILE A 175 14.88 20.98 3.22
CA ILE A 175 13.86 21.01 2.18
C ILE A 175 12.48 20.84 2.80
N GLN A 176 12.28 19.93 3.74
CA GLN A 176 11.00 19.84 4.47
C GLN A 176 10.60 21.15 5.16
N GLN A 177 11.57 21.97 5.58
CA GLN A 177 11.31 23.28 6.20
C GLN A 177 11.11 24.42 5.20
N THR A 178 11.71 24.34 4.01
CA THR A 178 11.69 25.43 3.02
C THR A 178 10.70 25.22 1.87
N THR A 179 10.26 23.97 1.65
CA THR A 179 9.32 23.61 0.59
C THR A 179 7.93 24.09 0.95
N THR A 180 7.22 24.70 0.00
CA THR A 180 5.80 24.99 0.19
C THR A 180 5.04 23.68 0.37
N ASN A 181 4.14 23.62 1.35
CA ASN A 181 3.39 22.39 1.60
C ASN A 181 2.62 21.96 0.34
N PHE A 182 2.67 20.67 0.06
CA PHE A 182 1.83 20.08 -0.98
C PHE A 182 0.37 20.16 -0.56
N THR A 183 -0.52 20.30 -1.54
CA THR A 183 -1.96 20.36 -1.32
C THR A 183 -2.68 19.28 -2.10
N LEU A 184 -3.74 18.73 -1.51
CA LEU A 184 -4.68 17.84 -2.15
C LEU A 184 -6.07 18.53 -2.12
N GLY A 185 -6.41 19.19 -3.23
CA GLY A 185 -7.45 20.21 -3.24
C GLY A 185 -7.10 21.35 -2.28
N ASP A 186 -8.04 21.72 -1.41
CA ASP A 186 -7.83 22.76 -0.40
C ASP A 186 -7.05 22.28 0.85
N ASN A 187 -6.74 20.98 0.94
CA ASN A 187 -6.13 20.41 2.13
C ASN A 187 -4.61 20.37 2.03
N ILE A 188 -3.95 20.94 3.03
CA ILE A 188 -2.49 20.86 3.16
C ILE A 188 -2.08 19.46 3.62
N MET A 189 -1.16 18.84 2.90
CA MET A 189 -0.58 17.55 3.23
C MET A 189 0.58 17.68 4.23
N GLU A 190 0.69 16.72 5.14
CA GLU A 190 1.73 16.71 6.15
C GLU A 190 3.04 16.11 5.59
N PHE A 191 4.15 16.78 5.85
CA PHE A 191 5.48 16.21 5.69
C PHE A 191 5.85 15.35 6.90
N LYS A 192 6.20 14.08 6.65
CA LYS A 192 6.66 13.14 7.68
C LYS A 192 8.13 12.75 7.46
N SER A 193 8.76 12.28 8.54
CA SER A 193 10.10 11.69 8.50
C SER A 193 10.09 10.21 8.13
N GLU A 194 8.94 9.55 8.33
CA GLU A 194 8.71 8.14 8.00
C GLU A 194 7.28 7.90 7.53
N THR A 195 7.12 6.90 6.66
CA THR A 195 5.82 6.39 6.21
C THR A 195 5.88 4.87 6.05
N THR A 196 4.73 4.20 6.05
CA THR A 196 4.67 2.75 5.82
C THR A 196 4.04 2.49 4.46
N HIS A 197 4.69 1.68 3.63
CA HIS A 197 4.17 1.27 2.33
C HIS A 197 4.30 -0.25 2.20
N LEU A 198 3.17 -0.94 1.98
CA LEU A 198 3.08 -2.41 1.90
C LEU A 198 3.76 -3.11 3.08
N GLY A 199 3.57 -2.57 4.28
CA GLY A 199 4.11 -3.09 5.52
C GLY A 199 5.62 -2.87 5.69
N LEU A 200 6.31 -2.16 4.81
CA LEU A 200 7.70 -1.73 4.98
C LEU A 200 7.75 -0.24 5.36
N LYS A 201 8.54 0.09 6.37
CA LYS A 201 8.81 1.49 6.73
C LYS A 201 9.76 2.11 5.72
N ARG A 202 9.41 3.27 5.22
CA ARG A 202 10.22 4.10 4.34
C ARG A 202 10.62 5.34 5.12
N THR A 203 11.93 5.55 5.26
CA THR A 203 12.48 6.58 6.13
C THR A 203 13.58 7.35 5.42
N THR A 204 13.89 8.53 5.96
CA THR A 204 15.04 9.33 5.49
C THR A 204 16.39 8.71 5.86
N SER A 205 16.45 7.84 6.88
CA SER A 205 17.70 7.21 7.34
C SER A 205 17.46 5.84 8.01
N GLU A 206 18.43 4.94 7.89
CA GLU A 206 18.45 3.61 8.53
C GLU A 206 17.29 2.66 8.16
N GLU A 207 16.72 2.81 6.97
CA GLU A 207 15.54 2.05 6.49
C GLU A 207 15.69 0.52 6.69
N THR A 208 16.81 -0.06 6.25
CA THR A 208 17.08 -1.50 6.39
C THR A 208 17.00 -1.97 7.86
N LYS A 209 17.70 -1.26 8.75
CA LYS A 209 17.80 -1.61 10.18
C LYS A 209 16.46 -1.51 10.88
N ILE A 210 15.69 -0.45 10.59
CA ILE A 210 14.36 -0.24 11.14
C ILE A 210 13.43 -1.39 10.73
N ASN A 211 13.41 -1.74 9.45
CA ASN A 211 12.56 -2.83 8.95
C ASN A 211 12.95 -4.20 9.54
N ILE A 212 14.23 -4.51 9.68
CA ILE A 212 14.70 -5.75 10.32
C ILE A 212 14.22 -5.84 11.78
N ASN A 213 14.40 -4.76 12.54
CA ASN A 213 13.96 -4.74 13.94
C ASN A 213 12.45 -4.91 14.08
N ASP A 214 11.67 -4.31 13.17
CA ASP A 214 10.23 -4.49 13.10
C ASP A 214 9.84 -5.93 12.73
N ARG A 215 10.56 -6.56 11.79
CA ARG A 215 10.37 -7.99 11.44
C ARG A 215 10.65 -8.91 12.61
N ILE A 216 11.78 -8.72 13.30
CA ILE A 216 12.13 -9.49 14.50
C ILE A 216 11.06 -9.31 15.58
N SER A 217 10.60 -8.07 15.79
CA SER A 217 9.55 -7.78 16.78
C SER A 217 8.21 -8.43 16.42
N LEU A 218 7.81 -8.40 15.15
CA LEU A 218 6.62 -9.09 14.65
C LEU A 218 6.74 -10.61 14.83
N ALA A 219 7.84 -11.20 14.39
CA ALA A 219 8.10 -12.63 14.54
C ALA A 219 8.07 -13.07 16.01
N ARG A 220 8.68 -12.28 16.90
CA ARG A 220 8.66 -12.51 18.35
C ARG A 220 7.23 -12.45 18.93
N ARG A 221 6.43 -11.47 18.54
CA ARG A 221 5.01 -11.38 18.95
C ARG A 221 4.21 -12.59 18.47
N THR A 222 4.42 -13.01 17.22
CA THR A 222 3.78 -14.22 16.68
C THR A 222 4.19 -15.46 17.48
N LEU A 223 5.48 -15.63 17.77
CA LEU A 223 5.95 -16.74 18.60
C LEU A 223 5.31 -16.75 19.98
N TYR A 224 5.30 -15.62 20.70
CA TYR A 224 4.68 -15.54 22.02
C TYR A 224 3.18 -15.83 22.00
N SER A 225 2.48 -15.46 20.93
CA SER A 225 1.06 -15.80 20.76
C SER A 225 0.82 -17.32 20.62
N LEU A 226 1.79 -18.04 20.03
CA LEU A 226 1.73 -19.48 19.80
C LEU A 226 2.14 -20.31 21.02
N ILE A 227 2.79 -19.71 22.03
CA ILE A 227 3.08 -20.42 23.28
C ILE A 227 1.79 -20.96 23.91
N LYS A 228 0.69 -20.21 23.84
CA LYS A 228 -0.61 -20.64 24.36
C LYS A 228 -1.20 -21.85 23.64
N THR A 229 -0.74 -22.17 22.43
CA THR A 229 -1.19 -23.33 21.67
C THR A 229 -0.34 -24.58 21.94
N GLY A 230 0.54 -24.54 22.95
CA GLY A 230 1.43 -25.65 23.31
C GLY A 230 2.79 -25.61 22.64
N VAL A 231 3.18 -24.51 21.97
CA VAL A 231 4.54 -24.33 21.42
C VAL A 231 5.50 -23.93 22.53
N HIS A 232 5.71 -24.83 23.50
CA HIS A 232 6.67 -24.69 24.59
C HIS A 232 7.25 -26.06 25.00
N GLY A 233 8.37 -26.05 25.72
CA GLY A 233 9.15 -27.26 26.00
C GLY A 233 8.54 -28.25 27.00
N THR A 234 7.76 -27.79 27.98
CA THR A 234 7.21 -28.65 29.04
C THR A 234 5.74 -28.98 28.79
N ASN A 235 5.39 -30.26 28.57
CA ASN A 235 4.01 -30.70 28.28
C ASN A 235 3.36 -30.02 27.05
N GLY A 236 4.17 -29.51 26.12
CA GLY A 236 3.71 -28.90 24.88
C GLY A 236 3.50 -29.91 23.74
N LEU A 237 3.32 -29.38 22.54
CA LEU A 237 3.21 -30.14 21.30
C LEU A 237 4.51 -30.90 21.01
N ASN A 238 4.38 -31.98 20.23
CA ASN A 238 5.53 -32.72 19.70
C ASN A 238 6.54 -31.74 19.05
N PRO A 239 7.85 -31.84 19.33
CA PRO A 239 8.87 -30.96 18.76
C PRO A 239 8.79 -30.79 17.24
N ARG A 240 8.48 -31.86 16.49
CA ARG A 240 8.31 -31.79 15.03
C ARG A 240 7.13 -30.89 14.64
N THR A 241 6.02 -31.00 15.36
CA THR A 241 4.84 -30.16 15.16
C THR A 241 5.13 -28.71 15.53
N SER A 242 5.81 -28.48 16.66
CA SER A 242 6.25 -27.15 17.10
C SER A 242 7.18 -26.48 16.08
N CYS A 243 8.17 -27.20 15.54
CA CYS A 243 9.02 -26.73 14.46
C CYS A 243 8.20 -26.41 13.19
N LYS A 244 7.21 -27.24 12.85
CA LYS A 244 6.37 -26.98 11.67
C LYS A 244 5.52 -25.72 11.85
N ILE A 245 4.93 -25.53 13.04
CA ILE A 245 4.18 -24.31 13.39
C ILE A 245 5.11 -23.09 13.29
N TYR A 246 6.32 -23.16 13.83
CA TYR A 246 7.31 -22.10 13.72
C TYR A 246 7.63 -21.75 12.24
N GLN A 247 7.90 -22.76 11.41
CA GLN A 247 8.19 -22.58 9.99
C GLN A 247 7.00 -21.97 9.21
N VAL A 248 5.77 -22.25 9.61
CA VAL A 248 4.56 -21.79 8.90
C VAL A 248 4.13 -20.39 9.34
N TYR A 249 4.28 -20.05 10.63
CA TYR A 249 3.73 -18.80 11.17
C TYR A 249 4.80 -17.75 11.49
N VAL A 250 5.97 -18.17 11.99
CA VAL A 250 7.01 -17.24 12.48
C VAL A 250 7.97 -16.86 11.36
N ILE A 251 8.48 -17.84 10.61
CA ILE A 251 9.45 -17.59 9.53
C ILE A 251 8.90 -16.65 8.45
N PRO A 252 7.66 -16.79 7.92
CA PRO A 252 7.15 -15.86 6.92
C PRO A 252 7.03 -14.43 7.44
N ARG A 253 6.71 -14.25 8.74
CA ARG A 253 6.66 -12.92 9.37
C ARG A 253 8.05 -12.31 9.53
N LEU A 254 9.05 -13.14 9.80
CA LEU A 254 10.44 -12.70 9.92
C LEU A 254 11.03 -12.28 8.56
N LEU A 255 10.73 -13.04 7.50
CA LEU A 255 11.37 -12.87 6.19
C LEU A 255 10.64 -11.90 5.26
N TYR A 256 9.37 -11.57 5.52
CA TYR A 256 8.57 -10.72 4.64
C TYR A 256 9.25 -9.40 4.30
N GLY A 257 9.45 -9.14 3.00
CA GLY A 257 9.96 -7.88 2.46
C GLY A 257 11.46 -7.68 2.65
N LEU A 258 12.19 -8.66 3.22
CA LEU A 258 13.65 -8.59 3.34
C LEU A 258 14.35 -8.72 1.98
N GLU A 259 13.71 -9.37 1.00
CA GLU A 259 14.19 -9.53 -0.37
C GLU A 259 14.33 -8.20 -1.12
N ILE A 260 13.69 -7.14 -0.61
CA ILE A 260 13.68 -5.80 -1.19
C ILE A 260 14.71 -4.88 -0.51
N LEU A 261 15.31 -5.33 0.59
CA LEU A 261 16.26 -4.57 1.39
C LEU A 261 17.69 -4.92 1.02
N ASN A 262 18.57 -3.91 1.04
CA ASN A 262 20.01 -4.14 0.91
C ASN A 262 20.60 -4.59 2.25
N LEU A 263 20.64 -5.90 2.47
CA LEU A 263 21.10 -6.52 3.72
C LEU A 263 22.62 -6.59 3.81
N GLN A 264 23.17 -6.22 4.98
CA GLN A 264 24.59 -6.38 5.31
C GLN A 264 24.82 -7.61 6.19
N ASN A 265 26.08 -8.05 6.32
CA ASN A 265 26.42 -9.20 7.18
C ASN A 265 25.98 -9.04 8.65
N LYS A 266 25.96 -7.80 9.18
CA LYS A 266 25.46 -7.56 10.54
C LYS A 266 23.95 -7.84 10.69
N ASP A 267 23.21 -7.62 9.60
CA ASP A 267 21.76 -7.77 9.55
C ASP A 267 21.37 -9.25 9.49
N THR A 268 22.11 -10.03 8.69
CA THR A 268 21.95 -11.49 8.65
C THR A 268 22.30 -12.12 9.99
N VAL A 269 23.36 -11.66 10.66
CA VAL A 269 23.70 -12.11 12.03
C VAL A 269 22.57 -11.82 13.02
N ALA A 270 21.94 -10.65 12.97
CA ALA A 270 20.81 -10.32 13.84
C ALA A 270 19.60 -11.25 13.60
N LEU A 271 19.26 -11.51 12.34
CA LEU A 271 18.18 -12.43 11.95
C LEU A 271 18.49 -13.88 12.37
N CYS A 272 19.72 -14.35 12.14
CA CYS A 272 20.20 -15.66 12.57
C CYS A 272 20.18 -15.79 14.10
N SER A 273 20.59 -14.75 14.83
CA SER A 273 20.56 -14.76 16.30
C SER A 273 19.13 -14.94 16.83
N PHE A 274 18.15 -14.26 16.24
CA PHE A 274 16.75 -14.46 16.60
C PHE A 274 16.32 -15.91 16.31
N HIS A 275 16.60 -16.42 15.11
CA HIS A 275 16.24 -17.77 14.70
C HIS A 275 16.84 -18.85 15.62
N LEU A 276 18.13 -18.76 15.93
CA LEU A 276 18.83 -19.70 16.79
C LEU A 276 18.38 -19.63 18.25
N SER A 277 18.01 -18.44 18.75
CA SER A 277 17.50 -18.28 20.12
C SER A 277 16.09 -18.81 20.34
N THR A 278 15.38 -19.17 19.26
CA THR A 278 13.97 -19.59 19.31
C THR A 278 13.74 -21.06 18.98
N LEU A 279 14.78 -21.78 18.55
CA LEU A 279 14.82 -23.24 18.42
C LEU A 279 15.35 -23.88 19.71
#